data_AF-A0A383BH93-F1
#
_entry.id   AF-A0A383BH93-F1
#
_cell.length_a   1.000
_cell.length_b   1.000
_cell.length_c   1.000
_cell.angle_alpha   90.00
_cell.angle_beta   90.00
_cell.angle_gamma   90.00
#
_symmetry.space_group_name_H-M   'P 1'
#
loop_
_entity.id
_entity.type
_entity.pdbx_description
1 polymer ?
#
loop_
_entity_poly.entity_id
_entity_poly.type
_entity_poly.pdbx_seq_one_letter_code
_entity_poly.pdbx_strand_id
1 'polypeptide(L)'
;IGDDYSGGNNIDQTLGSSDDFGYSVSLDGTLLAVGAAGGDGSGDSTSDSGEVYLYTFSNSTFSGGELDATIGAGYTGGSNVNESLESSDLFGTAVSLDGSQLAVGAFFGDGSGNSTSNSGEVYLYIIPSISTSISDAVFGTNAGDDLTLTTGTITTLLSAATNVVLQANNDITVSEAITAANGSGDGGNLTMQAGRSLLINANITTDNGNLILTANDTAGNGVVDAQRDSGAAVITLASGTTVNTG
;
A
#
# COMPACT_ATOMS: atom_id res chain seq x y z
N ILE A 1 13.91 -11.96 7.71
CA ILE A 1 14.41 -11.38 6.46
C ILE A 1 15.90 -11.17 6.65
N GLY A 2 16.71 -11.64 5.72
CA GLY A 2 18.17 -11.54 5.76
C GLY A 2 18.80 -12.59 4.86
N ASP A 3 20.13 -12.56 4.77
CA ASP A 3 20.90 -13.46 3.90
C ASP A 3 20.90 -14.91 4.39
N ASP A 4 20.70 -15.85 3.47
CA ASP A 4 20.65 -17.31 3.70
C ASP A 4 19.51 -17.80 4.62
N TYR A 5 18.46 -16.99 4.82
CA TYR A 5 17.28 -17.42 5.59
C TYR A 5 16.29 -18.20 4.73
N SER A 6 15.78 -19.32 5.24
CA SER A 6 14.78 -20.14 4.54
C SER A 6 13.65 -20.63 5.45
N GLY A 7 12.55 -21.05 4.83
CA GLY A 7 11.38 -21.65 5.50
C GLY A 7 10.50 -20.66 6.27
N GLY A 8 9.27 -21.09 6.59
CA GLY A 8 8.31 -20.26 7.33
C GLY A 8 7.95 -18.96 6.57
N ASN A 9 7.87 -17.85 7.32
CA ASN A 9 7.62 -16.50 6.80
C ASN A 9 8.95 -15.74 6.54
N ASN A 10 10.08 -16.44 6.43
CA ASN A 10 11.36 -15.80 6.15
C ASN A 10 11.48 -15.44 4.67
N ILE A 11 12.12 -14.30 4.40
CA ILE A 11 12.56 -13.89 3.07
C ILE A 11 14.07 -13.96 3.04
N ASP A 12 14.61 -14.64 2.04
CA ASP A 12 16.04 -14.63 1.72
C ASP A 12 16.35 -13.36 0.93
N GLN A 13 17.19 -12.50 1.48
CA GLN A 13 17.64 -11.28 0.83
C GLN A 13 19.13 -11.41 0.56
N THR A 14 19.52 -11.41 -0.70
CA THR A 14 20.93 -11.36 -1.08
C THR A 14 21.53 -10.03 -0.65
N LEU A 15 22.60 -10.08 0.16
CA LEU A 15 23.29 -8.92 0.69
C LEU A 15 24.79 -9.04 0.47
N GLY A 16 25.43 -7.91 0.22
CA GLY A 16 26.88 -7.75 0.29
C GLY A 16 27.39 -7.78 1.74
N SER A 17 28.71 -7.93 1.86
CA SER A 17 29.36 -7.90 3.17
C SER A 17 29.41 -6.48 3.71
N SER A 18 28.87 -6.25 4.90
CA SER A 18 28.83 -4.94 5.57
C SER A 18 27.84 -3.94 4.97
N ASP A 19 26.84 -4.42 4.23
CA ASP A 19 25.72 -3.58 3.76
C ASP A 19 24.89 -2.98 4.92
N ASP A 20 25.09 -3.49 6.14
CA ASP A 20 24.38 -3.06 7.35
C ASP A 20 22.85 -3.13 7.19
N PHE A 21 22.34 -4.14 6.47
CA PHE A 21 20.91 -4.38 6.33
C PHE A 21 20.24 -4.53 7.70
N GLY A 22 19.15 -3.78 7.90
CA GLY A 22 18.47 -3.70 9.20
C GLY A 22 19.02 -2.59 10.10
N TYR A 23 19.92 -1.73 9.60
CA TYR A 23 20.38 -0.54 10.31
C TYR A 23 19.22 0.35 10.77
N SER A 24 18.22 0.49 9.90
CA SER A 24 16.94 1.14 10.22
C SER A 24 15.77 0.30 9.72
N VAL A 25 14.66 0.36 10.44
CA VAL A 25 13.42 -0.35 10.09
C VAL A 25 12.21 0.54 10.37
N SER A 26 11.23 0.51 9.47
CA SER A 26 9.91 1.10 9.69
C SER A 26 8.85 0.15 9.14
N LEU A 27 7.79 -0.08 9.90
CA LEU A 27 6.68 -0.95 9.53
C LEU A 27 5.38 -0.15 9.62
N ASP A 28 4.58 -0.20 8.57
CA ASP A 28 3.20 0.27 8.58
C ASP A 28 2.29 -0.76 7.91
N GLY A 29 1.33 -1.30 8.68
CA GLY A 29 0.48 -2.40 8.23
C GLY A 29 1.28 -3.59 7.68
N THR A 30 1.15 -3.83 6.38
CA THR A 30 1.82 -4.91 5.64
C THR A 30 3.02 -4.44 4.83
N LEU A 31 3.45 -3.19 5.00
CA LEU A 31 4.60 -2.60 4.33
C LEU A 31 5.76 -2.43 5.32
N LEU A 32 6.90 -3.02 5.01
CA LEU A 32 8.13 -2.91 5.77
C LEU A 32 9.21 -2.23 4.92
N ALA A 33 9.77 -1.14 5.42
CA ALA A 33 10.98 -0.53 4.89
C ALA A 33 12.18 -0.93 5.76
N VAL A 34 13.26 -1.37 5.12
CA VAL A 34 14.52 -1.72 5.80
C VAL A 34 15.68 -0.99 5.14
N GLY A 35 16.41 -0.19 5.91
CA GLY A 35 17.63 0.46 5.46
C GLY A 35 18.85 -0.46 5.57
N ALA A 36 19.69 -0.39 4.55
CA ALA A 36 21.02 -0.99 4.47
C ALA A 36 22.02 0.14 4.19
N ALA A 37 22.46 0.81 5.26
CA ALA A 37 23.21 2.05 5.17
C ALA A 37 24.62 1.88 4.56
N GLY A 38 25.18 0.68 4.65
CA GLY A 38 26.47 0.32 4.04
C GLY A 38 26.33 -0.29 2.64
N GLY A 39 25.13 -0.31 2.04
CA GLY A 39 24.93 -0.86 0.71
C GLY A 39 25.73 -0.12 -0.35
N ASP A 40 26.28 -0.87 -1.31
CA ASP A 40 27.15 -0.34 -2.37
C ASP A 40 26.38 -0.01 -3.68
N GLY A 41 25.05 -0.03 -3.62
CA GLY A 41 24.18 0.16 -4.75
C GLY A 41 24.18 -1.01 -5.73
N SER A 42 23.41 -0.89 -6.82
CA SER A 42 23.27 -1.93 -7.82
C SER A 42 24.63 -2.31 -8.44
N GLY A 43 25.01 -3.57 -8.25
CA GLY A 43 26.26 -4.12 -8.78
C GLY A 43 27.52 -3.64 -8.06
N ASP A 44 27.39 -3.23 -6.79
CA ASP A 44 28.48 -2.82 -5.90
C ASP A 44 29.35 -1.70 -6.50
N SER A 45 28.68 -0.71 -7.11
CA SER A 45 29.33 0.31 -7.94
C SER A 45 29.53 1.64 -7.23
N THR A 46 28.87 1.87 -6.10
CA THR A 46 28.88 3.13 -5.35
C THR A 46 29.04 2.86 -3.86
N SER A 47 30.30 2.76 -3.42
CA SER A 47 30.66 2.30 -2.07
C SER A 47 29.98 3.07 -0.95
N ASP A 48 29.34 2.36 0.00
CA ASP A 48 28.63 2.90 1.15
C ASP A 48 27.60 4.00 0.78
N SER A 49 27.04 3.98 -0.43
CA SER A 49 26.00 4.94 -0.82
C SER A 49 24.71 4.72 -0.03
N GLY A 50 24.46 3.49 0.37
CA GLY A 50 23.30 3.06 1.12
C GLY A 50 22.07 2.83 0.23
N GLU A 51 21.13 2.06 0.76
CA GLU A 51 19.91 1.65 0.06
C GLU A 51 18.79 1.30 1.02
N VAL A 52 17.55 1.28 0.51
CA VAL A 52 16.35 0.88 1.25
C VAL A 52 15.61 -0.20 0.47
N TYR A 53 15.23 -1.25 1.19
CA TYR A 53 14.42 -2.35 0.69
C TYR A 53 12.99 -2.21 1.20
N LEU A 54 12.02 -2.30 0.28
CA LEU A 54 10.59 -2.31 0.59
C LEU A 54 10.04 -3.72 0.43
N TYR A 55 9.54 -4.28 1.53
CA TYR A 55 8.89 -5.57 1.57
C TYR A 55 7.40 -5.42 1.82
N THR A 56 6.65 -6.37 1.28
CA THR A 56 5.20 -6.38 1.37
C THR A 56 4.75 -7.74 1.86
N PHE A 57 3.67 -7.77 2.62
CA PHE A 57 3.09 -9.00 3.16
C PHE A 57 1.63 -9.11 2.76
N SER A 58 1.18 -10.35 2.58
CA SER A 58 -0.22 -10.63 2.27
C SER A 58 -1.18 -10.40 3.46
N ASN A 59 -0.64 -10.26 4.69
CA ASN A 59 -1.42 -10.05 5.90
C ASN A 59 -0.55 -9.58 7.08
N SER A 60 -1.20 -9.21 8.19
CA SER A 60 -0.58 -8.74 9.44
C SER A 60 0.17 -9.82 10.25
N THR A 61 0.16 -11.08 9.80
CA THR A 61 0.98 -12.15 10.38
C THR A 61 2.25 -12.42 9.57
N PHE A 62 2.57 -11.52 8.63
CA PHE A 62 3.77 -11.53 7.80
C PHE A 62 3.90 -12.75 6.87
N SER A 63 2.79 -13.35 6.44
CA SER A 63 2.84 -14.41 5.41
C SER A 63 2.93 -13.81 4.00
N GLY A 64 3.47 -14.60 3.07
CA GLY A 64 3.57 -14.19 1.65
C GLY A 64 4.46 -12.95 1.48
N GLY A 65 5.54 -12.88 2.24
CA GLY A 65 6.47 -11.76 2.18
C GLY A 65 7.23 -11.74 0.85
N GLU A 66 7.24 -10.60 0.18
CA GLU A 66 7.94 -10.38 -1.10
C GLU A 66 8.68 -9.04 -1.09
N LEU A 67 9.84 -8.98 -1.76
CA LEU A 67 10.53 -7.72 -2.06
C LEU A 67 9.79 -7.01 -3.19
N ASP A 68 9.30 -5.81 -2.93
CA ASP A 68 8.56 -5.00 -3.90
C ASP A 68 9.47 -4.01 -4.63
N ALA A 69 10.35 -3.33 -3.90
CA ALA A 69 11.27 -2.35 -4.48
C ALA A 69 12.57 -2.24 -3.69
N THR A 70 13.64 -1.87 -4.40
CA THR A 70 14.88 -1.35 -3.82
C THR A 70 15.09 0.08 -4.30
N ILE A 71 15.42 0.97 -3.37
CA ILE A 71 15.72 2.38 -3.59
C ILE A 71 17.19 2.59 -3.25
N GLY A 72 17.99 3.06 -4.21
CA GLY A 72 19.43 3.29 -4.01
C GLY A 72 20.15 3.60 -5.32
N ALA A 73 21.48 3.68 -5.27
CA ALA A 73 22.28 4.01 -6.44
C ALA A 73 22.21 2.89 -7.51
N GLY A 74 21.82 3.23 -8.73
CA GLY A 74 21.87 2.36 -9.91
C GLY A 74 20.75 1.32 -10.04
N TYR A 75 19.83 1.20 -9.08
CA TYR A 75 18.71 0.27 -9.17
C TYR A 75 17.69 0.71 -10.22
N THR A 76 17.39 -0.18 -11.17
CA THR A 76 16.44 0.10 -12.26
C THR A 76 15.52 -1.09 -12.52
N GLY A 77 14.40 -0.85 -13.22
CA GLY A 77 13.40 -1.86 -13.54
C GLY A 77 12.42 -2.14 -12.40
N GLY A 78 11.26 -2.71 -12.73
CA GLY A 78 10.20 -2.96 -11.75
C GLY A 78 9.76 -1.68 -11.02
N SER A 79 9.56 -1.79 -9.72
CA SER A 79 9.24 -0.68 -8.80
C SER A 79 10.49 -0.03 -8.19
N ASN A 80 11.70 -0.44 -8.61
CA ASN A 80 12.95 0.10 -8.07
C ASN A 80 13.13 1.58 -8.42
N VAL A 81 13.84 2.28 -7.56
CA VAL A 81 14.14 3.71 -7.76
C VAL A 81 15.65 3.91 -7.75
N ASN A 82 16.14 4.49 -8.84
CA ASN A 82 17.52 4.95 -8.95
C ASN A 82 17.64 6.33 -8.31
N GLU A 83 18.36 6.43 -7.21
CA GLU A 83 18.74 7.70 -6.61
C GLU A 83 20.15 8.12 -7.02
N SER A 84 20.33 9.43 -7.19
CA SER A 84 21.64 10.01 -7.47
C SER A 84 22.41 10.19 -6.15
N LEU A 85 22.90 9.08 -5.60
CA LEU A 85 23.70 9.03 -4.39
C LEU A 85 25.19 8.93 -4.73
N GLU A 86 26.03 9.46 -3.84
CA GLU A 86 27.47 9.35 -3.89
C GLU A 86 28.00 8.37 -2.85
N SER A 87 29.29 8.07 -2.93
CA SER A 87 29.92 7.21 -1.94
C SER A 87 29.85 7.82 -0.55
N SER A 88 29.50 6.97 0.43
CA SER A 88 29.38 7.34 1.84
C SER A 88 28.25 8.33 2.17
N ASP A 89 27.24 8.49 1.31
CA ASP A 89 26.03 9.26 1.65
C ASP A 89 25.22 8.60 2.79
N LEU A 90 25.37 7.28 2.96
CA LEU A 90 24.68 6.46 3.95
C LEU A 90 23.15 6.62 3.89
N PHE A 91 22.61 6.54 2.68
CA PHE A 91 21.17 6.49 2.45
C PHE A 91 20.54 5.28 3.15
N GLY A 92 19.35 5.45 3.74
CA GLY A 92 18.72 4.40 4.53
C GLY A 92 19.19 4.32 5.98
N THR A 93 20.02 5.27 6.46
CA THR A 93 20.37 5.37 7.89
C THR A 93 19.17 5.69 8.79
N ALA A 94 18.13 6.31 8.23
CA ALA A 94 16.84 6.52 8.88
C ALA A 94 15.72 6.30 7.87
N VAL A 95 14.68 5.55 8.26
CA VAL A 95 13.47 5.33 7.46
C VAL A 95 12.23 5.58 8.31
N SER A 96 11.19 6.16 7.72
CA SER A 96 9.88 6.37 8.36
C SER A 96 8.76 6.15 7.35
N LEU A 97 7.78 5.34 7.73
CA LEU A 97 6.54 5.11 6.97
C LEU A 97 5.35 5.81 7.63
N ASP A 98 4.44 6.32 6.80
CA ASP A 98 3.11 6.80 7.17
C ASP A 98 2.16 6.60 5.97
N GLY A 99 1.43 5.49 5.99
CA GLY A 99 0.65 4.95 4.88
C GLY A 99 1.53 4.67 3.66
N SER A 100 1.23 5.37 2.56
CA SER A 100 2.02 5.32 1.32
C SER A 100 3.22 6.28 1.32
N GLN A 101 3.44 7.04 2.39
CA GLN A 101 4.54 7.99 2.45
C GLN A 101 5.76 7.32 3.08
N LEU A 102 6.92 7.49 2.44
CA LEU A 102 8.21 7.07 2.98
C LEU A 102 9.14 8.27 3.02
N ALA A 103 9.76 8.49 4.17
CA ALA A 103 10.90 9.39 4.33
C ALA A 103 12.17 8.57 4.56
N VAL A 104 13.24 8.89 3.83
CA VAL A 104 14.55 8.24 3.97
C VAL A 104 15.64 9.29 4.18
N GLY A 105 16.50 9.08 5.17
CA GLY A 105 17.67 9.93 5.41
C GLY A 105 18.92 9.41 4.71
N ALA A 106 19.70 10.34 4.15
CA ALA A 106 21.10 10.15 3.78
C ALA A 106 21.93 11.04 4.70
N PHE A 107 22.45 10.46 5.80
CA PHE A 107 23.03 11.23 6.90
C PHE A 107 24.24 12.08 6.49
N PHE A 108 24.95 11.65 5.43
CA PHE A 108 26.16 12.29 4.93
C PHE A 108 26.02 12.88 3.53
N GLY A 109 24.80 13.01 3.00
CA GLY A 109 24.57 13.70 1.73
C GLY A 109 25.13 15.13 1.69
N ASP A 110 25.71 15.50 0.55
CA ASP A 110 26.46 16.76 0.36
C ASP A 110 25.58 17.95 -0.11
N GLY A 111 24.27 17.76 -0.13
CA GLY A 111 23.30 18.77 -0.53
C GLY A 111 23.30 19.02 -2.03
N SER A 112 22.42 19.93 -2.47
CA SER A 112 22.29 20.25 -3.89
C SER A 112 23.62 20.67 -4.54
N GLY A 113 24.03 19.91 -5.56
CA GLY A 113 25.27 20.13 -6.31
C GLY A 113 26.55 19.89 -5.51
N ASN A 114 26.48 19.10 -4.44
CA ASN A 114 27.58 18.71 -3.55
C ASN A 114 28.36 19.92 -3.01
N SER A 115 27.61 20.97 -2.70
CA SER A 115 28.17 22.26 -2.32
C SER A 115 28.42 22.38 -0.81
N THR A 116 27.83 21.48 0.00
CA THR A 116 27.93 21.51 1.46
C THR A 116 28.19 20.11 2.00
N SER A 117 29.48 19.78 2.16
CA SER A 117 29.87 18.42 2.54
C SER A 117 29.21 17.94 3.83
N ASN A 118 28.68 16.72 3.81
CA ASN A 118 28.03 16.00 4.91
C ASN A 118 26.92 16.81 5.60
N SER A 119 26.17 17.59 4.82
CA SER A 119 25.07 18.39 5.34
C SER A 119 23.84 17.56 5.71
N GLY A 120 23.74 16.36 5.15
CA GLY A 120 22.63 15.45 5.30
C GLY A 120 21.46 15.80 4.38
N GLU A 121 20.74 14.77 3.95
CA GLU A 121 19.61 14.89 3.03
C GLU A 121 18.44 14.01 3.49
N VAL A 122 17.22 14.40 3.11
CA VAL A 122 16.01 13.61 3.33
C VAL A 122 15.25 13.51 2.01
N TYR A 123 14.93 12.29 1.64
CA TYR A 123 14.20 11.93 0.44
C TYR A 123 12.79 11.53 0.82
N LEU A 124 11.80 12.00 0.07
CA LEU A 124 10.39 11.71 0.29
C LEU A 124 9.84 10.96 -0.92
N TYR A 125 9.23 9.81 -0.66
CA TYR A 125 8.61 8.95 -1.66
C TYR A 125 7.13 8.81 -1.37
N ILE A 126 6.35 8.79 -2.44
CA ILE A 126 5.01 8.22 -2.42
C ILE A 126 5.13 6.84 -3.03
N ILE A 127 4.92 5.84 -2.20
CA ILE A 127 4.88 4.45 -2.59
C ILE A 127 3.49 4.19 -3.20
N PRO A 128 3.38 3.89 -4.50
CA PRO A 128 2.09 3.57 -5.10
C PRO A 128 1.45 2.45 -4.31
N SER A 129 0.17 2.63 -3.92
CA SER A 129 -0.54 1.82 -2.94
C SER A 129 -0.12 0.35 -2.98
N ILE A 130 0.65 -0.07 -1.98
CA ILE A 130 1.13 -1.43 -1.85
C ILE A 130 -0.06 -2.28 -1.45
N SER A 131 -0.55 -3.05 -2.43
CA SER A 131 -1.56 -4.10 -2.32
C SER A 131 -2.44 -4.02 -1.06
N THR A 132 -3.30 -3.01 -0.96
CA THR A 132 -4.53 -3.13 -0.20
C THR A 132 -5.35 -4.20 -0.91
N SER A 133 -5.38 -5.40 -0.34
CA SER A 133 -6.18 -6.47 -0.92
C SER A 133 -7.64 -6.22 -0.61
N ILE A 134 -8.54 -6.62 -1.51
CA ILE A 134 -9.97 -6.66 -1.22
C ILE A 134 -10.27 -7.54 0.01
N SER A 135 -9.39 -8.49 0.34
CA SER A 135 -9.49 -9.29 1.57
C SER A 135 -9.39 -8.49 2.86
N ASP A 136 -8.80 -7.28 2.82
CA ASP A 136 -8.62 -6.44 3.99
C ASP A 136 -9.84 -5.53 4.22
N ALA A 137 -10.73 -5.40 3.23
CA ALA A 137 -11.96 -4.62 3.30
C ALA A 137 -13.05 -5.36 4.10
N VAL A 138 -12.74 -5.76 5.33
CA VAL A 138 -13.64 -6.44 6.26
C VAL A 138 -13.62 -5.73 7.61
N PHE A 139 -14.74 -5.72 8.35
CA PHE A 139 -14.87 -4.91 9.58
C PHE A 139 -13.77 -5.14 10.63
N GLY A 140 -13.25 -6.36 10.73
CA GLY A 140 -12.30 -6.76 11.77
C GLY A 140 -10.82 -6.55 11.42
N THR A 141 -10.47 -6.37 10.15
CA THR A 141 -9.08 -6.20 9.72
C THR A 141 -8.72 -4.73 9.73
N ASN A 142 -7.60 -4.36 10.37
CA ASN A 142 -7.13 -2.96 10.49
C ASN A 142 -8.28 -2.00 10.88
N ALA A 143 -9.09 -2.42 11.86
CA ALA A 143 -10.43 -1.89 12.10
C ALA A 143 -10.51 -0.38 12.40
N GLY A 144 -9.40 0.24 12.80
CA GLY A 144 -9.29 1.68 13.08
C GLY A 144 -8.63 2.49 11.97
N ASP A 145 -8.17 1.85 10.89
CA ASP A 145 -7.39 2.48 9.83
C ASP A 145 -8.25 2.67 8.57
N ASP A 146 -7.90 3.67 7.77
CA ASP A 146 -8.53 3.90 6.46
C ASP A 146 -7.93 2.94 5.41
N LEU A 147 -8.80 2.29 4.63
CA LEU A 147 -8.38 1.43 3.52
C LEU A 147 -8.67 2.11 2.17
N THR A 148 -7.63 2.40 1.40
CA THR A 148 -7.77 2.98 0.05
C THR A 148 -7.49 1.92 -1.01
N LEU A 149 -8.54 1.49 -1.72
CA LEU A 149 -8.47 0.52 -2.82
C LEU A 149 -8.46 1.23 -4.17
N THR A 150 -7.68 0.73 -5.13
CA THR A 150 -7.81 1.21 -6.52
C THR A 150 -9.07 0.64 -7.16
N THR A 151 -9.73 1.44 -8.00
CA THR A 151 -10.88 0.98 -8.79
C THR A 151 -10.49 -0.09 -9.81
N GLY A 152 -9.24 -0.11 -10.27
CA GLY A 152 -8.68 -1.15 -11.15
C GLY A 152 -8.79 -2.56 -10.59
N THR A 153 -8.46 -2.74 -9.30
CA THR A 153 -8.59 -4.03 -8.61
C THR A 153 -10.05 -4.50 -8.54
N ILE A 154 -10.96 -3.60 -8.15
CA ILE A 154 -12.40 -3.90 -8.05
C ILE A 154 -12.99 -4.24 -9.42
N THR A 155 -12.72 -3.42 -10.43
CA THR A 155 -13.28 -3.58 -11.78
C THR A 155 -12.78 -4.84 -12.46
N THR A 156 -11.53 -5.23 -12.24
CA THR A 156 -10.96 -6.48 -12.77
C THR A 156 -11.69 -7.70 -12.20
N LEU A 157 -11.92 -7.73 -10.88
CA LEU A 157 -12.65 -8.82 -10.23
C LEU A 157 -14.11 -8.90 -10.71
N LEU A 158 -14.82 -7.77 -10.71
CA LEU A 158 -16.21 -7.73 -11.17
C LEU A 158 -16.32 -8.13 -12.65
N SER A 159 -15.42 -7.67 -13.52
CA SER A 159 -15.40 -8.06 -14.94
C SER A 159 -15.07 -9.54 -15.15
N ALA A 160 -14.37 -10.17 -14.20
CA ALA A 160 -14.14 -11.61 -14.16
C ALA A 160 -15.28 -12.41 -13.49
N ALA A 161 -16.48 -11.81 -13.35
CA ALA A 161 -17.64 -12.41 -12.68
C ALA A 161 -17.38 -12.80 -11.21
N THR A 162 -16.40 -12.16 -10.56
CA THR A 162 -16.05 -12.43 -9.16
C THR A 162 -16.77 -11.43 -8.26
N ASN A 163 -17.42 -11.94 -7.21
CA ASN A 163 -18.12 -11.11 -6.24
C ASN A 163 -17.12 -10.34 -5.38
N VAL A 164 -17.42 -9.07 -5.12
CA VAL A 164 -16.65 -8.19 -4.25
C VAL A 164 -17.50 -7.79 -3.06
N VAL A 165 -16.95 -7.92 -1.86
CA VAL A 165 -17.53 -7.41 -0.61
C VAL A 165 -16.54 -6.41 -0.03
N LEU A 166 -17.01 -5.20 0.24
CA LEU A 166 -16.26 -4.15 0.91
C LEU A 166 -16.98 -3.82 2.22
N GLN A 167 -16.25 -3.78 3.32
CA GLN A 167 -16.78 -3.40 4.62
C GLN A 167 -15.87 -2.35 5.29
N ALA A 168 -16.47 -1.42 6.01
CA ALA A 168 -15.76 -0.43 6.83
C ALA A 168 -16.56 -0.09 8.08
N ASN A 169 -15.90 0.03 9.24
CA ASN A 169 -16.58 0.36 10.50
C ASN A 169 -17.23 1.73 10.49
N ASN A 170 -16.71 2.63 9.66
CA ASN A 170 -17.19 3.99 9.52
C ASN A 170 -17.83 4.20 8.15
N ASP A 171 -17.14 4.83 7.20
CA ASP A 171 -17.69 5.12 5.88
C ASP A 171 -16.99 4.34 4.77
N ILE A 172 -17.72 4.10 3.68
CA ILE A 172 -17.13 3.71 2.39
C ILE A 172 -17.39 4.85 1.41
N THR A 173 -16.32 5.36 0.78
CA THR A 173 -16.41 6.42 -0.24
C THR A 173 -15.96 5.89 -1.59
N VAL A 174 -16.79 6.06 -2.62
CA VAL A 174 -16.46 5.76 -4.01
C VAL A 174 -16.08 7.06 -4.71
N SER A 175 -14.78 7.34 -4.78
CA SER A 175 -14.23 8.60 -5.33
C SER A 175 -13.97 8.53 -6.84
N GLU A 176 -13.82 7.33 -7.39
CA GLU A 176 -13.56 7.07 -8.80
C GLU A 176 -14.53 6.03 -9.36
N ALA A 177 -14.71 6.02 -10.68
CA ALA A 177 -15.70 5.15 -11.31
C ALA A 177 -15.33 3.67 -11.20
N ILE A 178 -16.30 2.84 -10.81
CA ILE A 178 -16.21 1.37 -10.88
C ILE A 178 -16.99 0.95 -12.11
N THR A 179 -16.32 0.44 -13.13
CA THR A 179 -16.96 -0.03 -14.38
C THR A 179 -16.59 -1.49 -14.65
N ALA A 180 -17.46 -2.42 -14.30
CA ALA A 180 -17.37 -3.80 -14.75
C ALA A 180 -17.73 -3.90 -16.24
N ALA A 181 -17.00 -4.73 -16.97
CA ALA A 181 -17.24 -5.02 -18.38
C ALA A 181 -16.90 -6.50 -18.65
N ASN A 182 -17.81 -7.38 -18.26
CA ASN A 182 -17.69 -8.81 -18.49
C ASN A 182 -18.02 -9.13 -19.96
N GLY A 183 -17.30 -10.08 -20.56
CA GLY A 183 -17.49 -10.43 -21.98
C GLY A 183 -18.85 -11.04 -22.33
N SER A 184 -19.58 -11.63 -21.37
CA SER A 184 -20.96 -12.11 -21.53
C SER A 184 -22.01 -11.11 -21.04
N GLY A 185 -21.58 -10.00 -20.46
CA GLY A 185 -22.45 -9.06 -19.77
C GLY A 185 -22.85 -9.52 -18.37
N ASP A 186 -22.21 -10.53 -17.76
CA ASP A 186 -22.54 -11.02 -16.41
C ASP A 186 -21.39 -10.77 -15.44
N GLY A 187 -21.22 -9.51 -15.06
CA GLY A 187 -20.29 -9.07 -14.03
C GLY A 187 -20.63 -9.61 -12.63
N GLY A 188 -19.62 -9.59 -11.75
CA GLY A 188 -19.74 -10.03 -10.37
C GLY A 188 -20.64 -9.12 -9.54
N ASN A 189 -21.14 -9.64 -8.41
CA ASN A 189 -21.91 -8.83 -7.47
C ASN A 189 -20.98 -7.91 -6.68
N LEU A 190 -21.40 -6.66 -6.45
CA LEU A 190 -20.73 -5.71 -5.57
C LEU A 190 -21.56 -5.49 -4.31
N THR A 191 -21.00 -5.81 -3.15
CA THR A 191 -21.61 -5.54 -1.84
C THR A 191 -20.74 -4.54 -1.08
N MET A 192 -21.35 -3.46 -0.57
CA MET A 192 -20.69 -2.48 0.28
C MET A 192 -21.44 -2.34 1.60
N GLN A 193 -20.73 -2.50 2.72
CA GLN A 193 -21.28 -2.46 4.08
C GLN A 193 -20.50 -1.46 4.94
N ALA A 194 -21.13 -0.34 5.25
CA ALA A 194 -20.56 0.69 6.11
C ALA A 194 -21.27 0.69 7.47
N GLY A 195 -20.50 0.70 8.56
CA GLY A 195 -21.06 0.87 9.91
C GLY A 195 -21.70 2.25 10.09
N ARG A 196 -21.27 3.25 9.32
CA ARG A 196 -21.87 4.58 9.23
C ARG A 196 -22.39 4.88 7.82
N SER A 197 -21.62 5.45 6.90
CA SER A 197 -22.17 6.00 5.64
C SER A 197 -21.56 5.41 4.37
N LEU A 198 -22.34 5.47 3.28
CA LEU A 198 -21.87 5.18 1.92
C LEU A 198 -21.94 6.46 1.09
N LEU A 199 -20.79 6.93 0.62
CA LEU A 199 -20.67 8.15 -0.18
C LEU A 199 -20.29 7.79 -1.62
N ILE A 200 -21.27 7.79 -2.52
CA ILE A 200 -21.07 7.45 -3.93
C ILE A 200 -20.82 8.72 -4.73
N ASN A 201 -19.54 9.06 -4.95
CA ASN A 201 -19.11 10.29 -5.63
C ASN A 201 -18.70 10.07 -7.08
N ALA A 202 -18.75 8.85 -7.58
CA ALA A 202 -18.46 8.49 -8.96
C ALA A 202 -19.39 7.36 -9.45
N ASN A 203 -19.39 7.12 -10.76
CA ASN A 203 -20.28 6.15 -11.39
C ASN A 203 -19.97 4.71 -10.95
N ILE A 204 -21.01 3.89 -10.83
CA ILE A 204 -20.90 2.45 -10.60
C ILE A 204 -21.63 1.72 -11.73
N THR A 205 -20.92 0.82 -12.41
CA THR A 205 -21.48 -0.16 -13.36
C THR A 205 -21.07 -1.56 -12.96
N THR A 206 -22.02 -2.47 -12.71
CA THR A 206 -21.74 -3.88 -12.33
C THR A 206 -22.03 -4.89 -13.44
N ASP A 207 -22.55 -4.43 -14.59
CA ASP A 207 -22.76 -5.25 -15.80
C ASP A 207 -23.59 -6.52 -15.51
N ASN A 208 -24.86 -6.35 -15.15
CA ASN A 208 -25.82 -7.38 -14.67
C ASN A 208 -25.49 -8.04 -13.32
N GLY A 209 -24.36 -7.70 -12.68
CA GLY A 209 -24.08 -8.06 -11.29
C GLY A 209 -24.97 -7.30 -10.30
N ASN A 210 -25.39 -7.95 -9.20
CA ASN A 210 -26.16 -7.26 -8.16
C ASN A 210 -25.32 -6.22 -7.43
N LEU A 211 -25.93 -5.09 -7.08
CA LEU A 211 -25.36 -4.10 -6.15
C LEU A 211 -26.14 -4.11 -4.83
N ILE A 212 -25.44 -4.36 -3.72
CA ILE A 212 -26.00 -4.32 -2.37
C ILE A 212 -25.27 -3.22 -1.58
N LEU A 213 -26.03 -2.24 -1.08
CA LEU A 213 -25.52 -1.13 -0.29
C LEU A 213 -26.15 -1.17 1.10
N THR A 214 -25.33 -1.33 2.13
CA THR A 214 -25.75 -1.26 3.54
C THR A 214 -24.97 -0.14 4.23
N ALA A 215 -25.70 0.83 4.77
CA ALA A 215 -25.17 1.85 5.67
C ALA A 215 -25.83 1.68 7.04
N ASN A 216 -25.28 2.32 8.06
CA ASN A 216 -25.70 2.13 9.45
C ASN A 216 -25.67 0.67 9.89
N ASP A 217 -24.68 -0.09 9.43
CA ASP A 217 -24.54 -1.48 9.82
C ASP A 217 -24.22 -1.59 11.32
N THR A 218 -24.46 -2.75 11.91
CA THR A 218 -24.41 -2.94 13.37
C THR A 218 -23.40 -3.98 13.78
N ALA A 219 -23.02 -4.00 15.07
CA ALA A 219 -22.19 -5.05 15.63
C ALA A 219 -22.73 -6.47 15.40
N GLY A 220 -24.05 -6.64 15.19
CA GLY A 220 -24.64 -7.92 14.82
C GLY A 220 -24.15 -8.50 13.48
N ASN A 221 -23.66 -7.64 12.58
CA ASN A 221 -23.10 -8.00 11.28
C ASN A 221 -21.57 -7.83 11.22
N GLY A 222 -20.93 -7.56 12.37
CA GLY A 222 -19.47 -7.52 12.49
C GLY A 222 -18.84 -6.14 12.65
N VAL A 223 -19.62 -5.05 12.61
CA VAL A 223 -19.09 -3.70 12.88
C VAL A 223 -18.43 -3.64 14.25
N VAL A 224 -17.22 -3.11 14.30
CA VAL A 224 -16.51 -2.85 15.54
C VAL A 224 -17.00 -1.51 16.10
N ASP A 225 -17.95 -1.55 17.04
CA ASP A 225 -18.58 -0.34 17.62
C ASP A 225 -17.57 0.68 18.16
N ALA A 226 -16.42 0.23 18.66
CA ALA A 226 -15.35 1.11 19.13
C ALA A 226 -14.71 1.97 18.02
N GLN A 227 -14.81 1.54 16.77
CA GLN A 227 -14.28 2.21 15.58
C GLN A 227 -15.37 2.83 14.71
N ARG A 228 -16.63 2.70 15.13
CA ARG A 228 -17.76 3.34 14.47
C ARG A 228 -17.99 4.69 15.14
N ASP A 229 -17.75 5.76 14.39
CA ASP A 229 -18.04 7.10 14.86
C ASP A 229 -19.52 7.32 15.21
N SER A 230 -19.76 8.23 16.14
CA SER A 230 -21.10 8.74 16.41
C SER A 230 -21.64 9.58 15.25
N GLY A 231 -22.95 9.55 15.03
CA GLY A 231 -23.60 10.38 14.02
C GLY A 231 -24.71 9.66 13.27
N ALA A 232 -25.44 10.41 12.47
CA ALA A 232 -26.39 9.83 11.52
C ALA A 232 -25.64 9.21 10.35
N ALA A 233 -26.15 8.07 9.88
CA ALA A 233 -25.67 7.37 8.71
C ALA A 233 -26.48 7.78 7.48
N VAL A 234 -25.81 7.87 6.32
CA VAL A 234 -26.44 8.18 5.04
C VAL A 234 -25.92 7.30 3.92
N ILE A 235 -26.74 7.13 2.88
CA ILE A 235 -26.28 6.70 1.56
C ILE A 235 -26.50 7.89 0.63
N THR A 236 -25.42 8.46 0.10
CA THR A 236 -25.49 9.65 -0.76
C THR A 236 -24.96 9.36 -2.15
N LEU A 237 -25.55 10.00 -3.15
CA LEU A 237 -25.11 9.97 -4.54
C LEU A 237 -24.79 11.41 -4.98
N ALA A 238 -23.58 11.66 -5.48
CA ALA A 238 -23.17 12.99 -5.91
C ALA A 238 -23.91 13.42 -7.20
N SER A 239 -24.03 14.73 -7.41
CA SER A 239 -24.70 15.28 -8.59
C SER A 239 -24.05 14.77 -9.89
N GLY A 240 -24.87 14.24 -10.81
CA GLY A 240 -24.40 13.76 -12.11
C GLY A 240 -23.78 12.36 -12.09
N THR A 241 -23.79 11.66 -10.96
CA THR A 241 -23.32 10.28 -10.87
C THR A 241 -24.45 9.28 -11.09
N THR A 242 -24.10 8.11 -11.64
CA THR A 242 -25.05 7.05 -11.98
C THR A 242 -24.67 5.73 -11.35
N VAL A 243 -25.68 4.96 -10.97
CA VAL A 243 -25.54 3.55 -10.62
C VAL A 243 -26.29 2.73 -11.67
N ASN A 244 -25.58 1.86 -12.38
CA ASN A 244 -26.11 1.00 -13.43
C ASN A 244 -25.72 -0.46 -13.15
N THR A 245 -26.67 -1.31 -12.79
CA THR A 245 -26.34 -2.69 -12.42
C THR A 245 -26.30 -3.68 -13.57
N GLY A 246 -26.34 -3.23 -14.82
CA GLY A 246 -26.60 -4.06 -16.00
C GLY A 246 -27.61 -3.41 -16.92
#